data_AF-A0A428JK61-F1
#
_entry.id   AF-A0A428JK61-F1
#
_cell.length_a   1.000
_cell.length_b   1.000
_cell.length_c   1.000
_cell.angle_alpha   90.00
_cell.angle_beta   90.00
_cell.angle_gamma   90.00
#
_symmetry.space_group_name_H-M   'P 1'
#
loop_
_entity.id
_entity.type
_entity.pdbx_description
1 polymer ?
#
loop_
_entity_poly.entity_id
_entity_poly.type
_entity_poly.pdbx_seq_one_letter_code
_entity_poly.pdbx_strand_id
1 'polypeptide(L)'
;MNNKLHTILWLFVVLVCTAAGQARAQATYNRWEAKPVIRPKPPTAAQRGVQTMQAKIRQDSLNQLQALRRDSLRIVASGAAMSLLQRGIGQRIKENHILSEDNRYYDYLRRTIHYPTQALRAQVEGKITMRLTINTTGQVNNLEELENTIPASAAGRAEMVRQVVVALRQLRFEAGPVTTEVLTFAYKFL
;
A
#
# COMPACT_ATOMS: atom_id res chain seq x y z
N MET A 1 45.93 -69.77 -3.85
CA MET A 1 47.08 -69.21 -3.12
C MET A 1 47.74 -68.16 -3.98
N ASN A 2 48.23 -67.09 -3.33
CA ASN A 2 49.07 -66.01 -3.83
C ASN A 2 48.40 -64.97 -4.75
N ASN A 3 48.17 -63.78 -4.18
CA ASN A 3 48.75 -62.52 -4.68
C ASN A 3 48.36 -61.30 -3.81
N LYS A 4 48.51 -61.44 -2.48
CA LYS A 4 48.51 -60.30 -1.53
C LYS A 4 49.86 -59.54 -1.51
N LEU A 5 50.66 -59.63 -2.57
CA LEU A 5 52.02 -59.07 -2.66
C LEU A 5 52.16 -57.91 -3.67
N HIS A 6 51.05 -57.36 -4.19
CA HIS A 6 51.08 -56.21 -5.12
C HIS A 6 50.76 -54.86 -4.47
N THR A 7 50.68 -54.79 -3.15
CA THR A 7 50.24 -53.58 -2.43
C THR A 7 51.37 -52.64 -2.00
N ILE A 8 52.65 -53.00 -2.17
CA ILE A 8 53.77 -52.20 -1.65
C ILE A 8 54.93 -52.20 -2.65
N LEU A 9 54.67 -51.97 -3.93
CA LEU A 9 55.73 -51.60 -4.87
C LEU A 9 55.11 -51.01 -6.12
N TRP A 10 54.63 -49.77 -6.04
CA TRP A 10 54.73 -48.76 -7.11
C TRP A 10 54.07 -47.45 -6.67
N LEU A 11 54.33 -47.09 -5.40
CA LEU A 11 54.33 -45.72 -4.87
C LEU A 11 55.42 -44.84 -5.53
N PHE A 12 55.91 -45.21 -6.73
CA PHE A 12 57.05 -44.61 -7.44
C PHE A 12 56.80 -44.33 -8.93
N VAL A 13 55.63 -44.66 -9.52
CA VAL A 13 55.24 -44.16 -10.87
C VAL A 13 54.69 -42.72 -10.78
N VAL A 14 54.68 -42.15 -9.57
CA VAL A 14 54.19 -40.79 -9.30
C VAL A 14 55.15 -39.70 -9.81
N LEU A 15 56.30 -40.00 -10.44
CA LEU A 15 57.33 -38.95 -10.66
C LEU A 15 57.88 -38.71 -12.08
N VAL A 16 57.51 -39.42 -13.17
CA VAL A 16 58.18 -39.22 -14.48
C VAL A 16 57.25 -39.12 -15.71
N CYS A 17 55.96 -38.87 -15.55
CA CYS A 17 55.10 -38.54 -16.70
C CYS A 17 54.36 -37.20 -16.56
N THR A 18 55.03 -36.23 -15.94
CA THR A 18 54.68 -34.81 -15.98
C THR A 18 55.50 -34.13 -17.07
N ALA A 19 55.05 -34.16 -18.34
CA ALA A 19 55.35 -33.11 -19.35
C ALA A 19 54.89 -33.47 -20.79
N ALA A 20 53.62 -33.83 -21.03
CA ALA A 20 53.10 -33.82 -22.42
C ALA A 20 51.56 -33.78 -22.54
N GLY A 21 50.84 -33.23 -21.57
CA GLY A 21 49.37 -33.30 -21.54
C GLY A 21 48.62 -31.99 -21.28
N GLN A 22 49.31 -30.86 -21.18
CA GLN A 22 48.72 -29.58 -20.77
C GLN A 22 48.90 -28.54 -21.89
N ALA A 23 48.22 -28.69 -23.03
CA ALA A 23 48.16 -27.62 -24.03
C ALA A 23 47.01 -27.78 -25.04
N ARG A 24 45.78 -28.07 -24.60
CA ARG A 24 44.56 -27.77 -25.38
C ARG A 24 43.41 -27.33 -24.49
N ALA A 25 43.69 -26.35 -23.64
CA ALA A 25 42.67 -25.43 -23.18
C ALA A 25 42.97 -24.07 -23.83
N GLN A 26 41.92 -23.36 -24.24
CA GLN A 26 41.89 -21.93 -24.58
C GLN A 26 42.25 -21.53 -26.03
N ALA A 27 41.30 -21.71 -26.95
CA ALA A 27 41.19 -20.83 -28.12
C ALA A 27 39.74 -20.44 -28.49
N THR A 28 38.78 -20.62 -27.58
CA THR A 28 37.43 -20.06 -27.71
C THR A 28 37.27 -18.92 -26.71
N TYR A 29 38.10 -17.89 -26.84
CA TYR A 29 37.81 -16.61 -26.21
C TYR A 29 36.66 -15.97 -26.98
N ASN A 30 35.65 -15.49 -26.24
CA ASN A 30 34.56 -14.67 -26.75
C ASN A 30 35.13 -13.53 -27.60
N ARG A 31 35.12 -13.70 -28.93
CA ARG A 31 35.38 -12.61 -29.86
C ARG A 31 34.17 -11.68 -29.78
N TRP A 32 34.28 -10.64 -28.97
CA TRP A 32 33.29 -9.56 -28.94
C TRP A 32 33.37 -8.81 -30.26
N GLU A 33 32.67 -9.29 -31.28
CA GLU A 33 32.38 -8.47 -32.45
C GLU A 33 31.36 -7.42 -32.00
N ALA A 34 31.86 -6.23 -31.68
CA ALA A 34 31.01 -5.08 -31.44
C ALA A 34 30.22 -4.83 -32.73
N LYS A 35 28.93 -5.21 -32.74
CA LYS A 35 28.01 -4.79 -33.79
C LYS A 35 28.14 -3.27 -33.90
N PRO A 36 28.39 -2.71 -35.10
CA PRO A 36 28.55 -1.28 -35.24
C PRO A 36 27.33 -0.60 -34.63
N VAL A 37 27.57 0.38 -33.75
CA VAL A 37 26.51 1.14 -33.11
C VAL A 37 25.82 1.95 -34.20
N ILE A 38 24.73 1.40 -34.74
CA ILE A 38 23.82 2.14 -35.60
C ILE A 38 23.20 3.20 -34.69
N ARG A 39 23.64 4.46 -34.83
CA ARG A 39 23.02 5.57 -34.12
C ARG A 39 21.57 5.64 -34.58
N PRO A 40 20.57 5.43 -33.69
CA PRO A 40 19.19 5.56 -34.09
C PRO A 40 18.95 6.98 -34.59
N LYS A 41 18.34 7.08 -35.77
CA LYS A 41 17.94 8.37 -36.36
C LYS A 41 17.14 9.14 -35.30
N PRO A 42 17.49 10.41 -35.00
CA PRO A 42 16.79 11.18 -33.99
C PRO A 42 15.30 11.25 -34.35
N PRO A 43 14.41 11.04 -33.38
CA PRO A 43 12.98 11.03 -33.63
C PRO A 43 12.53 12.37 -34.19
N THR A 44 11.68 12.33 -35.22
CA THR A 44 11.03 13.54 -35.75
C THR A 44 10.19 14.21 -34.66
N ALA A 45 9.85 15.49 -34.83
CA ALA A 45 9.09 16.25 -33.82
C ALA A 45 7.77 15.53 -33.41
N ALA A 46 7.08 14.91 -34.36
CA ALA A 46 5.89 14.10 -34.10
C ALA A 46 6.19 12.86 -33.25
N GLN A 47 7.28 12.15 -33.53
CA GLN A 47 7.71 10.98 -32.75
C GLN A 47 8.15 11.37 -31.33
N ARG A 48 8.76 12.56 -31.16
CA ARG A 48 9.11 13.10 -29.83
C ARG A 48 7.87 13.37 -28.98
N GLY A 49 6.81 13.93 -29.55
CA GLY A 49 5.55 14.17 -28.82
C GLY A 49 4.89 12.89 -28.32
N VAL A 50 4.89 11.83 -29.13
CA VAL A 50 4.37 10.51 -28.73
C VAL A 50 5.24 9.89 -27.63
N GLN A 51 6.56 9.97 -27.75
CA GLN A 51 7.49 9.43 -26.75
C GLN A 51 7.38 10.15 -25.40
N THR A 52 7.23 11.48 -25.38
CA THR A 52 7.07 12.23 -24.13
C THR A 52 5.73 11.91 -23.46
N MET A 53 4.65 11.77 -24.24
CA MET A 53 3.35 11.37 -23.72
C MET A 53 3.39 9.97 -23.10
N GLN A 54 4.00 9.00 -23.78
CA GLN A 54 4.16 7.64 -23.25
C GLN A 54 5.04 7.60 -21.99
N ALA A 55 6.12 8.37 -21.95
CA ALA A 55 6.96 8.50 -20.76
C ALA A 55 6.18 9.07 -19.58
N LYS A 56 5.34 10.09 -19.81
CA LYS A 56 4.47 10.68 -18.80
C LYS A 56 3.43 9.68 -18.29
N ILE A 57 2.72 8.98 -19.18
CA ILE A 57 1.75 7.93 -18.79
C ILE A 57 2.41 6.86 -17.92
N ARG A 58 3.62 6.43 -18.28
CA ARG A 58 4.38 5.44 -17.51
C ARG A 58 4.74 5.99 -16.12
N GLN A 59 5.19 7.24 -16.05
CA GLN A 59 5.52 7.89 -14.78
C GLN A 59 4.28 8.05 -13.89
N ASP A 60 3.15 8.48 -14.46
CA ASP A 60 1.89 8.65 -13.74
C ASP A 60 1.39 7.30 -13.21
N SER A 61 1.51 6.24 -14.00
CA SER A 61 1.17 4.87 -13.58
C SER A 61 2.04 4.40 -12.41
N LEU A 62 3.35 4.70 -12.44
CA LEU A 62 4.26 4.38 -11.33
C LEU A 62 3.90 5.17 -10.07
N ASN A 63 3.59 6.46 -10.21
CA ASN A 63 3.17 7.31 -9.09
C ASN A 63 1.85 6.79 -8.47
N GLN A 64 0.89 6.38 -9.30
CA GLN A 64 -0.38 5.80 -8.85
C GLN A 64 -0.15 4.48 -8.10
N LEU A 65 0.69 3.60 -8.61
CA LEU A 65 1.06 2.34 -7.91
C LEU A 65 1.75 2.60 -6.58
N GLN A 66 2.63 3.61 -6.51
CA GLN A 66 3.27 4.00 -5.25
C GLN A 66 2.27 4.56 -4.24
N ALA A 67 1.30 5.37 -4.68
CA ALA A 67 0.24 5.88 -3.82
C ALA A 67 -0.60 4.74 -3.25
N LEU A 68 -1.06 3.80 -4.09
CA LEU A 68 -1.80 2.61 -3.67
C LEU A 68 -1.00 1.76 -2.67
N ARG A 69 0.31 1.59 -2.90
CA ARG A 69 1.18 0.84 -1.98
C ARG A 69 1.35 1.52 -0.64
N ARG A 70 1.55 2.85 -0.63
CA ARG A 70 1.62 3.63 0.63
C ARG A 70 0.30 3.55 1.39
N ASP A 71 -0.83 3.63 0.70
CA ASP A 71 -2.16 3.49 1.31
C ASP A 71 -2.32 2.10 1.93
N SER A 72 -1.89 1.05 1.24
CA SER A 72 -1.92 -0.32 1.74
C SER A 72 -1.05 -0.50 2.99
N LEU A 73 0.18 0.02 2.97
CA LEU A 73 1.10 -0.06 4.11
C LEU A 73 0.58 0.74 5.31
N ARG A 74 -0.06 1.89 5.07
CA ARG A 74 -0.72 2.67 6.13
C ARG A 74 -1.85 1.88 6.76
N ILE A 75 -2.66 1.16 5.96
CA ILE A 75 -3.74 0.30 6.47
C ILE A 75 -3.17 -0.84 7.35
N VAL A 76 -2.04 -1.45 6.97
CA VAL A 76 -1.38 -2.52 7.75
C VAL A 76 -0.73 -1.98 9.02
N ALA A 77 0.02 -0.88 8.94
CA ALA A 77 0.66 -0.24 10.09
C ALA A 77 -0.36 0.31 11.08
N SER A 78 -1.48 0.86 10.60
CA SER A 78 -2.63 1.22 11.44
C SER A 78 -3.29 -0.01 12.07
N GLY A 79 -3.27 -1.18 11.42
CA GLY A 79 -3.83 -2.42 11.96
C GLY A 79 -3.11 -2.95 13.21
N ALA A 80 -1.85 -2.59 13.44
CA ALA A 80 -1.06 -3.08 14.58
C ALA A 80 -1.14 -2.20 15.85
N ALA A 81 -1.75 -1.01 15.77
CA ALA A 81 -1.76 -0.04 16.88
C ALA A 81 -3.13 0.63 17.14
N MET A 82 -4.20 0.22 16.45
CA MET A 82 -5.54 0.74 16.69
C MET A 82 -6.21 -0.09 17.78
N SER A 83 -6.55 0.56 18.90
CA SER A 83 -7.38 -0.05 19.93
C SER A 83 -8.73 -0.42 19.32
N LEU A 84 -9.11 -1.69 19.45
CA LEU A 84 -10.37 -2.20 18.92
C LEU A 84 -11.54 -1.46 19.58
N LEU A 85 -12.49 -1.02 18.77
CA LEU A 85 -13.73 -0.41 19.23
C LEU A 85 -14.78 -1.47 19.52
N GLN A 86 -15.53 -1.27 20.60
CA GLN A 86 -16.71 -2.08 20.86
C GLN A 86 -17.80 -1.80 19.83
N ARG A 87 -18.51 -2.85 19.42
CA ARG A 87 -19.71 -2.71 18.59
C ARG A 87 -20.84 -2.03 19.37
N GLY A 88 -21.83 -1.52 18.66
CA GLY A 88 -22.96 -0.77 19.22
C GLY A 88 -22.63 0.67 19.63
N ILE A 89 -21.43 1.17 19.31
CA ILE A 89 -21.02 2.54 19.67
C ILE A 89 -21.96 3.58 19.04
N GLY A 90 -22.46 3.35 17.83
CA GLY A 90 -23.37 4.30 17.19
C GLY A 90 -24.67 4.45 17.98
N GLN A 91 -25.22 3.33 18.46
CA GLN A 91 -26.41 3.33 19.30
C GLN A 91 -26.15 4.00 20.65
N ARG A 92 -25.04 3.66 21.30
CA ARG A 92 -24.65 4.28 22.59
C ARG A 92 -24.49 5.78 22.50
N ILE A 93 -23.84 6.27 21.44
CA ILE A 93 -23.68 7.71 21.21
C ILE A 93 -25.05 8.37 21.01
N LYS A 94 -25.94 7.75 20.24
CA LYS A 94 -27.29 8.25 19.99
C LYS A 94 -28.14 8.33 21.26
N GLU A 95 -28.01 7.33 22.14
CA GLU A 95 -28.71 7.24 23.42
C GLU A 95 -28.04 8.04 24.54
N ASN A 96 -26.94 8.75 24.25
CA ASN A 96 -26.12 9.46 25.23
C ASN A 96 -25.60 8.55 26.37
N HIS A 97 -25.40 7.26 26.08
CA HIS A 97 -24.88 6.25 26.99
C HIS A 97 -23.41 5.94 26.65
N ILE A 98 -22.57 6.97 26.69
CA ILE A 98 -21.15 6.89 26.30
C ILE A 98 -20.36 6.18 27.41
N LEU A 99 -19.68 5.09 27.07
CA LEU A 99 -18.81 4.37 27.99
C LEU A 99 -17.39 4.93 27.97
N SER A 100 -16.59 4.63 29.00
CA SER A 100 -15.20 5.09 29.06
C SER A 100 -14.35 4.54 27.91
N GLU A 101 -14.69 3.35 27.43
CA GLU A 101 -14.08 2.66 26.30
C GLU A 101 -14.30 3.41 24.97
N ASP A 102 -15.42 4.14 24.86
CA ASP A 102 -15.79 4.91 23.66
C ASP A 102 -14.90 6.17 23.50
N ASN A 103 -14.17 6.59 24.53
CA ASN A 103 -13.21 7.70 24.43
C ASN A 103 -12.17 7.47 23.33
N ARG A 104 -11.80 6.21 23.08
CA ARG A 104 -10.86 5.83 22.02
C ARG A 104 -11.36 6.21 20.62
N TYR A 105 -12.66 6.09 20.39
CA TYR A 105 -13.29 6.52 19.15
C TYR A 105 -13.12 8.03 18.98
N TYR A 106 -13.47 8.82 20.00
CA TYR A 106 -13.34 10.27 19.94
C TYR A 106 -11.88 10.73 19.78
N ASP A 107 -10.94 10.10 20.48
CA ASP A 107 -9.52 10.41 20.35
C ASP A 107 -8.98 10.11 18.95
N TYR A 108 -9.40 8.98 18.37
CA TYR A 108 -9.08 8.65 16.99
C TYR A 108 -9.64 9.70 16.01
N LEU A 109 -10.89 10.11 16.20
CA LEU A 109 -11.52 11.12 15.34
C LEU A 109 -10.82 12.48 15.43
N ARG A 110 -10.51 12.95 16.64
CA ARG A 110 -9.80 14.21 16.87
C ARG A 110 -8.43 14.25 16.18
N ARG A 111 -7.76 13.10 16.09
CA ARG A 111 -6.43 12.97 15.45
C ARG A 111 -6.51 12.81 13.93
N THR A 112 -7.63 12.35 13.41
CA THR A 112 -7.75 11.95 12.00
C THR A 112 -8.51 12.99 11.18
N ILE A 113 -9.61 13.49 11.70
CA ILE A 113 -10.49 14.43 11.00
C ILE A 113 -10.06 15.86 11.32
N HIS A 114 -9.75 16.62 10.28
CA HIS A 114 -9.34 18.01 10.38
C HIS A 114 -10.30 18.89 9.60
N TYR A 115 -10.56 20.09 10.10
CA TYR A 115 -11.43 21.02 9.38
C TYR A 115 -10.77 21.45 8.06
N PRO A 116 -11.38 21.18 6.88
CA PRO A 116 -10.78 21.58 5.61
C PRO A 116 -10.67 23.10 5.48
N THR A 117 -9.52 23.61 5.04
CA THR A 117 -9.25 25.07 4.97
C THR A 117 -10.25 25.82 4.10
N GLN A 118 -10.72 25.20 3.00
CA GLN A 118 -11.73 25.78 2.12
C GLN A 118 -13.08 25.96 2.83
N ALA A 119 -13.50 24.94 3.56
CA ALA A 119 -14.75 24.97 4.33
C ALA A 119 -14.65 25.94 5.51
N LEU A 120 -13.50 25.97 6.19
CA LEU A 120 -13.23 26.91 7.28
C LEU A 120 -13.32 28.37 6.82
N ARG A 121 -12.70 28.70 5.68
CA ARG A 121 -12.74 30.05 5.08
C ARG A 121 -14.14 30.45 4.62
N ALA A 122 -14.89 29.48 4.10
CA ALA A 122 -16.26 29.69 3.63
C ALA A 122 -17.31 29.56 4.75
N GLN A 123 -16.88 29.38 6.00
CA GLN A 123 -17.73 29.20 7.17
C GLN A 123 -18.80 28.11 7.01
N VAL A 124 -18.42 26.99 6.38
CA VAL A 124 -19.32 25.89 6.03
C VAL A 124 -19.40 24.89 7.17
N GLU A 125 -20.53 24.85 7.87
CA GLU A 125 -20.82 23.83 8.89
C GLU A 125 -21.78 22.74 8.38
N GLY A 126 -21.90 21.65 9.14
CA GLY A 126 -22.96 20.68 8.91
C GLY A 126 -22.70 19.35 9.58
N LYS A 127 -23.56 18.39 9.26
CA LYS A 127 -23.48 17.03 9.77
C LYS A 127 -23.46 16.03 8.62
N ILE A 128 -22.70 14.96 8.80
CA ILE A 128 -22.63 13.82 7.88
C ILE A 128 -22.96 12.57 8.68
N THR A 129 -24.02 11.87 8.32
CA THR A 129 -24.43 10.61 8.92
C THR A 129 -24.12 9.48 7.96
N MET A 130 -23.32 8.52 8.41
CA MET A 130 -22.88 7.37 7.63
C MET A 130 -23.39 6.08 8.28
N ARG A 131 -23.95 5.18 7.48
CA ARG A 131 -24.16 3.79 7.85
C ARG A 131 -22.94 2.99 7.44
N LEU A 132 -22.42 2.20 8.35
CA LEU A 132 -21.30 1.31 8.09
C LEU A 132 -21.69 -0.14 8.37
N THR A 133 -21.19 -1.04 7.53
CA THR A 133 -21.34 -2.49 7.72
C THR A 133 -20.01 -3.05 8.16
N ILE A 134 -20.02 -3.75 9.28
CA ILE A 134 -18.82 -4.31 9.92
C ILE A 134 -18.84 -5.81 9.71
N ASN A 135 -17.79 -6.35 9.10
CA ASN A 135 -17.67 -7.77 8.85
C ASN A 135 -17.31 -8.57 10.12
N THR A 136 -17.17 -9.88 9.97
CA THR A 136 -16.87 -10.77 11.11
C THR A 136 -15.51 -10.51 11.76
N THR A 137 -14.54 -10.02 10.99
CA THR A 137 -13.20 -9.65 11.46
C THR A 137 -13.14 -8.28 12.14
N GLY A 138 -14.26 -7.55 12.22
CA GLY A 138 -14.29 -6.20 12.81
C GLY A 138 -13.84 -5.09 11.86
N GLN A 139 -13.71 -5.37 10.57
CA GLN A 139 -13.38 -4.36 9.56
C GLN A 139 -14.64 -3.77 8.95
N VAL A 140 -14.61 -2.48 8.63
CA VAL A 140 -15.66 -1.80 7.88
C VAL A 140 -15.58 -2.22 6.41
N ASN A 141 -16.61 -2.91 5.89
CA ASN A 141 -16.64 -3.38 4.51
C ASN A 141 -17.38 -2.42 3.56
N ASN A 142 -18.43 -1.76 4.05
CA ASN A 142 -19.31 -0.92 3.27
C ASN A 142 -19.67 0.33 4.08
N LEU A 143 -19.80 1.45 3.37
CA LEU A 143 -20.12 2.76 3.90
C LEU A 143 -21.15 3.41 2.98
N GLU A 144 -22.26 3.81 3.57
CA GLU A 144 -23.39 4.43 2.90
C GLU A 144 -23.67 5.78 3.57
N GLU A 145 -23.72 6.86 2.79
CA GLU A 145 -24.13 8.18 3.27
C GLU A 145 -25.65 8.18 3.43
N LEU A 146 -26.13 8.30 4.67
CA LEU A 146 -27.57 8.36 4.96
C LEU A 146 -28.11 9.78 4.89
N GLU A 147 -27.35 10.73 5.44
CA GLU A 147 -27.76 12.11 5.55
C GLU A 147 -26.55 13.03 5.50
N ASN A 148 -26.70 14.16 4.84
CA ASN A 148 -25.67 15.18 4.75
C ASN A 148 -26.31 16.57 4.75
N THR A 149 -26.14 17.29 5.85
CA THR A 149 -26.69 18.64 6.01
C THR A 149 -25.81 19.71 5.36
N ILE A 150 -24.60 19.36 4.90
CA ILE A 150 -23.69 20.32 4.27
C ILE A 150 -24.22 20.66 2.86
N PRO A 151 -24.40 21.96 2.51
CA PRO A 151 -24.94 22.33 1.21
C PRO A 151 -24.13 21.75 0.06
N ALA A 152 -24.80 21.19 -0.96
CA ALA A 152 -24.13 20.50 -2.06
C ALA A 152 -23.11 21.38 -2.81
N SER A 153 -23.37 22.68 -2.88
CA SER A 153 -22.51 23.70 -3.50
C SER A 153 -21.43 24.27 -2.58
N ALA A 154 -21.37 23.85 -1.32
CA ALA A 154 -20.47 24.44 -0.33
C ALA A 154 -18.99 24.13 -0.63
N ALA A 155 -18.15 25.15 -0.49
CA ALA A 155 -16.71 25.01 -0.65
C ALA A 155 -16.13 24.04 0.38
N GLY A 156 -15.30 23.09 -0.06
CA GLY A 156 -14.69 22.09 0.81
C GLY A 156 -15.60 20.92 1.23
N ARG A 157 -16.88 20.87 0.79
CA ARG A 157 -17.80 19.75 1.09
C ARG A 157 -17.21 18.39 0.70
N ALA A 158 -16.69 18.26 -0.51
CA ALA A 158 -16.13 17.01 -1.00
C ALA A 158 -14.99 16.51 -0.12
N GLU A 159 -14.17 17.43 0.41
CA GLU A 159 -13.07 17.09 1.30
C GLU A 159 -13.57 16.69 2.70
N MET A 160 -14.59 17.37 3.24
CA MET A 160 -15.24 16.98 4.50
C MET A 160 -15.77 15.55 4.44
N VAL A 161 -16.48 15.20 3.35
CA VAL A 161 -17.01 13.85 3.12
C VAL A 161 -15.86 12.85 2.95
N ARG A 162 -14.85 13.18 2.13
CA ARG A 162 -13.69 12.31 1.90
C ARG A 162 -12.97 11.95 3.20
N GLN A 163 -12.74 12.93 4.08
CA GLN A 163 -12.08 12.68 5.36
C GLN A 163 -12.90 11.77 6.28
N VAL A 164 -14.22 11.97 6.36
CA VAL A 164 -15.11 11.09 7.12
C VAL A 164 -15.06 9.66 6.57
N VAL A 165 -15.16 9.48 5.24
CA VAL A 165 -15.09 8.16 4.61
C VAL A 165 -13.75 7.47 4.90
N VAL A 166 -12.64 8.18 4.76
CA VAL A 166 -11.31 7.62 5.04
C VAL A 166 -11.16 7.26 6.51
N ALA A 167 -11.59 8.13 7.43
CA ALA A 167 -11.51 7.89 8.86
C ALA A 167 -12.34 6.66 9.26
N LEU A 168 -13.55 6.53 8.74
CA LEU A 168 -14.43 5.40 9.02
C LEU A 168 -13.92 4.07 8.47
N ARG A 169 -13.35 4.04 7.26
CA ARG A 169 -12.76 2.81 6.67
C ARG A 169 -11.62 2.24 7.49
N GLN A 170 -10.90 3.12 8.16
CA GLN A 170 -9.75 2.76 8.98
C GLN A 170 -10.17 2.23 10.36
N LEU A 171 -11.40 2.46 10.81
CA LEU A 171 -11.88 1.93 12.08
C LEU A 171 -11.77 0.40 12.14
N ARG A 172 -11.49 -0.07 13.35
CA ARG A 172 -11.40 -1.49 13.69
C ARG A 172 -12.26 -1.75 14.91
N PHE A 173 -13.16 -2.70 14.76
CA PHE A 173 -14.08 -3.14 15.79
C PHE A 173 -13.68 -4.52 16.30
N GLU A 174 -14.24 -4.91 17.43
CA GLU A 174 -14.12 -6.28 17.92
C GLU A 174 -14.70 -7.29 16.89
N ALA A 175 -14.09 -8.47 16.81
CA ALA A 175 -14.62 -9.55 15.99
C ALA A 175 -16.01 -9.98 16.50
N GLY A 176 -16.89 -10.39 15.60
CA GLY A 176 -18.28 -10.69 15.96
C GLY A 176 -19.13 -11.06 14.75
N PRO A 177 -20.47 -11.11 14.87
CA PRO A 177 -21.35 -11.26 13.71
C PRO A 177 -21.26 -10.02 12.79
N VAL A 178 -21.77 -10.14 11.57
CA VAL A 178 -21.93 -8.97 10.70
C VAL A 178 -22.94 -8.03 11.34
N THR A 179 -22.57 -6.77 11.54
CA THR A 179 -23.43 -5.75 12.16
C THR A 179 -23.40 -4.45 11.37
N THR A 180 -24.45 -3.66 11.51
CA THR A 180 -24.54 -2.31 10.95
C THR A 180 -24.50 -1.28 12.07
N GLU A 181 -23.70 -0.23 11.92
CA GLU A 181 -23.70 0.93 12.82
C GLU A 181 -24.05 2.18 12.03
N VAL A 182 -24.58 3.18 12.75
CA VAL A 182 -24.81 4.52 12.21
C VAL A 182 -24.01 5.50 13.04
N LEU A 183 -23.16 6.29 12.38
CA LEU A 183 -22.31 7.28 13.01
C LEU A 183 -22.54 8.66 12.39
N THR A 184 -22.68 9.67 13.23
CA THR A 184 -22.87 11.06 12.82
C THR A 184 -21.65 11.89 13.18
N PHE A 185 -21.17 12.65 12.20
CA PHE A 185 -20.03 13.54 12.27
C PHE A 185 -20.51 14.97 12.13
N ALA A 186 -20.17 15.83 13.09
CA ALA A 186 -20.53 17.23 13.05
C ALA A 186 -19.27 18.08 12.81
N TYR A 187 -19.31 18.91 11.78
CA TYR A 187 -18.37 20.02 11.59
C TYR A 187 -19.05 21.29 12.11
N LYS A 188 -18.52 21.82 13.20
CA LYS A 188 -18.99 23.05 13.85
C LYS A 188 -17.78 23.93 14.21
N PHE A 189 -17.98 25.23 14.22
CA PHE A 189 -17.07 26.18 14.83
C PHE A 189 -17.18 26.08 16.35
N LEU A 190 -16.03 26.11 17.02
CA LEU A 190 -15.91 26.17 18.48
C LEU A 190 -15.82 27.63 18.93
#